data_AF-A0A5F2HU85-F1
#
_entry.id   AF-A0A5F2HU85-F1
#
_cell.length_a   1.000
_cell.length_b   1.000
_cell.length_c   1.000
_cell.angle_alpha   90.00
_cell.angle_beta   90.00
_cell.angle_gamma   90.00
#
_symmetry.space_group_name_H-M   'P 1'
#
loop_
_entity.id
_entity.type
_entity.pdbx_description
1 polymer ?
#
loop_
_entity_poly.entity_id
_entity_poly.type
_entity_poly.pdbx_seq_one_letter_code
_entity_poly.pdbx_strand_id
1 'polypeptide(L)'
;DAYAQYCDEYKKWDCAWYAGGIGYLNDVVVHVDKLDLRTIDKTRFDQSNLDPRVKSAVLIDPGLALADDAGSLKAVTIPMDFINLGSADTIP
;
A
#
# COMPACT_ATOMS: atom_id res chain seq x y z
N ASP A 1 1.95 -4.97 8.67
CA ASP A 1 2.80 -6.17 8.74
C ASP A 1 2.93 -6.84 7.39
N ALA A 2 1.84 -6.96 6.63
CA ALA A 2 1.85 -7.47 5.26
C ALA A 2 2.93 -6.84 4.35
N TYR A 3 3.11 -5.52 4.36
CA TYR A 3 4.13 -4.88 3.53
C TYR A 3 5.58 -5.17 3.98
N ALA A 4 5.82 -5.28 5.28
CA ALA A 4 7.14 -5.69 5.78
C ALA A 4 7.46 -7.14 5.40
N GLN A 5 6.46 -8.04 5.47
CA GLN A 5 6.56 -9.43 5.01
C GLN A 5 6.80 -9.53 3.51
N TYR A 6 6.09 -8.73 2.72
CA TYR A 6 6.33 -8.60 1.28
C TYR A 6 7.80 -8.26 0.98
N CYS A 7 8.39 -7.31 1.70
CA CYS A 7 9.80 -6.96 1.54
C CYS A 7 10.78 -8.01 2.12
N ASP A 8 10.32 -8.98 2.92
CA ASP A 8 11.14 -10.12 3.31
C ASP A 8 11.38 -11.07 2.14
N GLU A 9 10.43 -11.16 1.20
CA GLU A 9 10.51 -12.04 0.02
C GLU A 9 10.94 -11.28 -1.24
N TYR A 10 10.36 -10.10 -1.47
CA TYR A 10 10.62 -9.26 -2.64
C TYR A 10 11.77 -8.28 -2.38
N LYS A 11 12.90 -8.47 -3.08
CA LYS A 11 14.16 -7.74 -2.82
C LYS A 11 14.50 -6.64 -3.83
N LYS A 12 13.50 -6.10 -4.54
CA LYS A 12 13.71 -5.09 -5.59
C LYS A 12 12.95 -3.81 -5.24
N TRP A 13 13.19 -2.75 -6.02
CA TRP A 13 12.50 -1.46 -5.92
C TRP A 13 12.57 -0.90 -4.48
N ASP A 14 11.43 -0.46 -3.93
CA ASP A 14 11.33 0.15 -2.60
C ASP A 14 11.91 -0.76 -1.51
N CYS A 15 11.70 -2.08 -1.59
CA CYS A 15 12.26 -3.01 -0.61
C CYS A 15 13.80 -3.06 -0.64
N ALA A 16 14.41 -2.92 -1.83
CA ALA A 16 15.86 -2.78 -1.96
C ALA A 16 16.31 -1.42 -1.41
N TRP A 17 15.51 -0.37 -1.60
CA TRP A 17 15.81 0.97 -1.12
C TRP A 17 15.83 1.01 0.42
N TYR A 18 14.79 0.49 1.10
CA TYR A 18 14.74 0.45 2.57
C TYR A 18 15.91 -0.31 3.20
N ALA A 19 16.30 -1.44 2.58
CA ALA A 19 17.42 -2.27 3.04
C ALA A 19 18.80 -1.73 2.62
N GLY A 20 18.84 -0.74 1.73
CA GLY A 20 20.05 -0.27 1.06
C GLY A 20 20.92 0.64 1.91
N GLY A 21 20.34 1.36 2.88
CA GLY A 21 21.08 2.34 3.70
C GLY A 21 21.62 3.52 2.89
N ILE A 22 20.96 3.83 1.76
CA ILE A 22 21.31 4.91 0.85
C ILE A 22 20.12 5.87 0.76
N GLY A 23 20.37 7.14 1.06
CA GLY A 23 19.46 8.24 0.85
C GLY A 23 20.01 9.24 -0.17
N TYR A 24 19.19 10.23 -0.50
CA TYR A 24 19.58 11.33 -1.39
C TYR A 24 19.22 12.67 -0.73
N LEU A 25 20.17 13.60 -0.70
CA LEU A 25 19.96 14.97 -0.26
C LEU A 25 20.45 15.91 -1.38
N ASN A 26 19.53 16.62 -2.03
CA ASN A 26 19.83 17.46 -3.19
C ASN A 26 20.61 16.70 -4.28
N ASP A 27 20.10 15.52 -4.66
CA ASP A 27 20.72 14.59 -5.64
C ASP A 27 22.10 14.03 -5.25
N VAL A 28 22.58 14.32 -4.04
CA VAL A 28 23.81 13.75 -3.50
C VAL A 28 23.48 12.49 -2.69
N VAL A 29 24.19 11.40 -3.01
CA VAL A 29 24.12 10.14 -2.27
C VAL A 29 24.63 10.36 -0.84
N VAL A 30 23.82 9.96 0.15
CA VAL A 30 24.18 9.97 1.57
C VAL A 30 23.96 8.59 2.18
N HIS A 31 24.80 8.22 3.14
CA HIS A 31 24.60 7.01 3.93
C HIS A 31 23.62 7.29 5.06
N VAL A 32 22.65 6.39 5.20
CA VAL A 32 21.63 6.44 6.24
C VAL A 32 21.50 5.06 6.87
N ASP A 33 20.93 5.03 8.08
CA ASP A 33 20.56 3.77 8.68
C ASP A 33 19.52 3.05 7.82
N LYS A 34 19.62 1.71 7.77
CA LYS A 34 18.64 0.89 7.07
C LYS A 34 17.29 1.03 7.76
N LEU A 35 16.23 1.16 6.97
CA LEU A 35 14.89 1.27 7.51
C LEU A 35 14.30 -0.12 7.80
N ASP A 36 14.12 -0.44 9.07
CA ASP A 36 13.27 -1.58 9.45
C ASP A 36 11.81 -1.12 9.48
N LEU A 37 11.04 -1.59 8.48
CA LEU A 37 9.60 -1.29 8.34
C LEU A 37 8.78 -1.69 9.58
N ARG A 38 9.27 -2.59 10.42
CA ARG A 38 8.60 -3.02 11.66
C ARG A 38 8.72 -2.01 12.79
N THR A 39 9.64 -1.06 12.67
CA THR A 39 9.84 0.03 13.65
C THR A 39 9.02 1.28 13.33
N ILE A 40 8.35 1.30 12.17
CA ILE A 40 7.52 2.43 11.76
C ILE A 40 6.25 2.50 12.62
N ASP A 41 6.04 3.67 13.23
CA ASP A 41 4.76 4.03 13.84
C ASP A 41 3.72 4.32 12.74
N LYS A 42 2.88 3.32 12.46
CA LYS A 42 1.84 3.37 11.44
C LYS A 42 0.80 4.47 11.70
N THR A 43 0.57 4.84 12.96
CA THR A 43 -0.43 5.86 13.31
C THR A 43 -0.11 7.25 12.75
N ARG A 44 1.16 7.47 12.37
CA ARG A 44 1.61 8.70 11.69
C ARG A 44 1.27 8.76 10.20
N PHE A 45 0.98 7.61 9.58
CA PHE A 45 0.77 7.45 8.14
C PHE A 45 -0.64 6.98 7.79
N ASP A 46 -1.36 6.38 8.76
CA ASP A 46 -2.78 6.10 8.65
C ASP A 46 -3.58 7.42 8.77
N GLN A 47 -3.56 8.21 7.70
CA GLN A 47 -4.53 9.29 7.56
C GLN A 47 -5.92 8.68 7.35
N SER A 48 -6.93 9.35 7.90
CA SER A 48 -8.31 9.05 7.57
C SER A 48 -8.55 9.31 6.09
N ASN A 49 -8.57 8.23 5.30
CA ASN A 49 -8.99 8.27 3.89
C ASN A 49 -10.52 8.49 3.75
N LEU A 50 -11.24 8.72 4.86
CA LEU A 50 -12.64 9.09 4.85
C LEU A 50 -12.80 10.57 4.51
N ASP A 51 -13.18 10.85 3.27
CA ASP A 51 -13.69 12.16 2.85
C ASP A 51 -15.22 12.11 2.75
N PRO A 52 -15.97 12.76 3.65
CA PRO A 52 -17.44 12.71 3.65
C PRO A 52 -18.08 13.36 2.41
N ARG A 53 -17.28 14.07 1.60
CA ARG A 53 -17.73 14.65 0.33
C ARG A 53 -17.79 13.61 -0.78
N VAL A 54 -16.99 12.54 -0.70
CA VAL A 54 -17.07 11.40 -1.62
C VAL A 54 -18.34 10.63 -1.31
N LYS A 55 -19.23 10.46 -2.30
CA LYS A 55 -20.55 9.83 -2.13
C LYS A 55 -20.65 8.44 -2.73
N SER A 56 -19.75 8.08 -3.63
CA SER A 56 -19.64 6.75 -4.24
C SER A 56 -18.27 6.59 -4.90
N ALA A 57 -17.90 5.36 -5.22
CA ALA A 57 -16.69 5.03 -5.96
C ALA A 57 -16.96 3.96 -7.03
N VAL A 58 -16.30 4.07 -8.18
CA VAL A 58 -16.22 3.01 -9.19
C VAL A 58 -14.75 2.63 -9.33
N LEU A 59 -14.43 1.37 -9.03
CA LEU A 59 -13.07 0.85 -9.03
C LEU A 59 -12.88 -0.02 -10.27
N ILE A 60 -11.98 0.38 -11.16
CA ILE A 60 -11.66 -0.36 -12.38
C ILE A 60 -10.33 -1.07 -12.16
N ASP A 61 -10.36 -2.40 -12.17
CA ASP A 61 -9.22 -3.30 -11.96
C ASP A 61 -8.32 -2.91 -10.77
N PRO A 62 -8.88 -2.78 -9.54
CA PRO A 62 -8.10 -2.37 -8.39
C PRO A 62 -7.07 -3.44 -7.99
N GLY A 63 -5.79 -3.17 -8.24
CA GLY A 63 -4.67 -4.06 -7.93
C GLY A 63 -4.31 -4.19 -6.43
N LEU A 64 -5.21 -3.85 -5.51
CA LEU A 64 -4.98 -3.81 -4.07
C LEU A 64 -5.92 -4.71 -3.27
N ALA A 65 -6.59 -5.68 -3.89
CA ALA A 65 -7.51 -6.58 -3.18
C ALA A 65 -6.88 -7.27 -1.96
N LEU A 66 -5.57 -7.57 -2.01
CA LEU A 66 -4.81 -8.16 -0.89
C LEU A 66 -4.50 -7.17 0.25
N ALA A 67 -4.68 -5.88 0.04
CA ALA A 67 -4.46 -4.86 1.05
C ALA A 67 -5.69 -4.63 1.94
N ASP A 68 -6.87 -5.10 1.51
CA ASP A 68 -8.10 -5.01 2.27
C ASP A 68 -8.28 -6.20 3.22
N ASP A 69 -8.87 -5.93 4.39
CA ASP A 69 -9.34 -6.96 5.31
C ASP A 69 -10.87 -6.87 5.50
N ALA A 70 -11.47 -7.93 6.05
CA ALA A 70 -12.92 -7.97 6.22
C ALA A 70 -13.48 -6.85 7.13
N GLY A 71 -12.65 -6.29 8.01
CA GLY A 71 -12.98 -5.14 8.84
C GLY A 71 -12.92 -3.83 8.06
N SER A 72 -11.87 -3.61 7.26
CA SER A 72 -11.73 -2.43 6.41
C SER A 72 -12.89 -2.30 5.42
N LEU A 73 -13.25 -3.41 4.76
CA LEU A 73 -14.38 -3.45 3.81
C LEU A 73 -15.72 -3.13 4.46
N LYS A 74 -15.94 -3.57 5.71
CA LYS A 74 -17.16 -3.24 6.46
C LYS A 74 -17.23 -1.78 6.88
N ALA A 75 -16.08 -1.13 7.05
CA ALA A 75 -16.01 0.28 7.41
C ALA A 75 -16.27 1.21 6.20
N VAL A 76 -16.27 0.69 4.97
CA VAL A 76 -16.67 1.45 3.78
C VAL A 76 -18.19 1.66 3.80
N THR A 77 -18.61 2.91 4.03
CA THR A 77 -20.03 3.28 4.15
C THR A 77 -20.63 3.87 2.89
N ILE A 78 -19.81 4.12 1.85
CA ILE A 78 -20.28 4.64 0.56
C ILE A 78 -20.56 3.49 -0.41
N PRO A 79 -21.53 3.61 -1.32
CA PRO A 79 -21.70 2.67 -2.42
C PRO A 79 -20.42 2.53 -3.25
N MET A 80 -20.05 1.29 -3.56
CA MET A 80 -18.91 0.97 -4.43
C MET A 80 -19.34 0.00 -5.53
N ASP A 81 -18.86 0.27 -6.74
CA ASP A 81 -18.97 -0.63 -7.88
C ASP A 81 -17.58 -1.08 -8.34
N PHE A 82 -17.44 -2.36 -8.68
CA PHE A 82 -16.19 -2.96 -9.14
C PHE A 82 -16.30 -3.41 -10.58
N ILE A 83 -15.33 -3.03 -11.40
CA ILE A 83 -15.18 -3.48 -12.79
C ILE A 83 -13.80 -4.11 -12.91
N ASN A 84 -13.74 -5.44 -12.81
CA ASN A 84 -12.51 -6.18 -13.08
C ASN A 84 -12.41 -6.48 -14.58
N LEU A 85 -11.25 -6.17 -15.16
CA LEU A 85 -11.00 -6.40 -16.58
C LEU A 85 -10.45 -7.81 -16.78
N GLY A 86 -11.00 -8.53 -17.75
CA GLY A 86 -10.60 -9.91 -18.07
C GLY A 86 -11.77 -10.88 -18.05
N SER A 87 -11.47 -12.16 -18.20
CA SER A 87 -12.43 -13.25 -18.05
C SER A 87 -12.45 -13.76 -16.61
N ALA A 88 -13.56 -14.39 -16.19
CA ALA A 88 -13.72 -14.92 -14.83
C ALA A 88 -12.56 -15.84 -14.40
N ASP A 89 -11.98 -16.59 -15.33
CA ASP A 89 -10.89 -17.53 -15.06
C ASP A 89 -9.50 -16.86 -15.00
N THR A 90 -9.40 -15.56 -15.30
CA THR A 90 -8.13 -14.82 -15.41
C THR A 90 -8.01 -13.65 -14.45
N ILE A 91 -9.08 -13.33 -13.72
CA ILE A 91 -9.07 -12.28 -12.69
C ILE A 91 -8.48 -12.91 -11.40
N PRO A 92 -7.44 -12.32 -10.79
CA PRO A 92 -6.77 -12.85 -9.59
C PRO A 92 -7.67 -13.05 -8.36
#